data_AF-Q1RR54-F1
#
_entry.id   AF-Q1RR54-F1
#
_cell.length_a   1.000
_cell.length_b   1.000
_cell.length_c   1.000
_cell.angle_alpha   90.00
_cell.angle_beta   90.00
_cell.angle_gamma   90.00
#
_symmetry.space_group_name_H-M   'P 1'
#
loop_
_entity.id
_entity.type
_entity.pdbx_description
1 polymer ?
#
loop_
_entity_poly.entity_id
_entity_poly.type
_entity_poly.pdbx_seq_one_letter_code
_entity_poly.pdbx_strand_id
1 'polypeptide(L)'
;MAQPQALHDPGKVLLDVALAVTLGGDCLADVATLRCEPAVFGPVVSDPTVSRLIDTLAASDEKVLQAIRSARSEVRQRVWMLRTPTDRSWSTSSASW
;
A
#
# COMPACT_ATOMS: atom_id res chain seq x y z
N MET A 1 16.27 -17.06 19.29
CA MET A 1 17.12 -16.74 18.12
C MET A 1 16.24 -16.15 17.04
N ALA A 2 16.26 -14.83 16.83
CA ALA A 2 15.48 -14.19 15.76
C ALA A 2 16.26 -14.29 14.44
N GLN A 3 15.64 -14.91 13.43
CA GLN A 3 16.20 -15.18 12.12
C GLN A 3 16.21 -13.89 11.26
N PRO A 4 17.23 -13.62 10.45
CA PRO A 4 17.29 -12.39 9.66
C PRO A 4 16.28 -12.50 8.51
N GLN A 5 15.22 -11.69 8.51
CA GLN A 5 14.32 -11.57 7.36
C GLN A 5 14.09 -10.11 7.02
N ALA A 6 15.07 -9.50 6.36
CA ALA A 6 14.88 -8.22 5.69
C ALA A 6 15.30 -8.34 4.23
N LEU A 7 14.73 -9.32 3.50
CA LEU A 7 14.74 -9.30 2.03
C LEU A 7 13.49 -8.59 1.48
N HIS A 8 12.44 -8.48 2.29
CA HIS A 8 11.15 -7.91 1.88
C HIS A 8 10.75 -6.80 2.83
N ASP A 9 10.40 -5.64 2.27
CA ASP A 9 9.86 -4.53 3.02
C ASP A 9 8.43 -4.87 3.49
N PRO A 10 8.15 -4.87 4.81
CA PRO A 10 6.83 -5.23 5.32
C PRO A 10 5.74 -4.24 4.88
N GLY A 11 6.10 -2.98 4.61
CA GLY A 11 5.19 -1.98 4.05
C GLY A 11 4.73 -2.35 2.64
N LYS A 12 5.66 -2.80 1.78
CA LYS A 12 5.34 -3.32 0.44
C LYS A 12 4.45 -4.55 0.53
N VAL A 13 4.73 -5.49 1.43
CA VAL A 13 3.88 -6.69 1.61
C VAL A 13 2.45 -6.31 2.00
N LEU A 14 2.28 -5.34 2.90
CA LEU A 14 0.95 -4.81 3.24
C LEU A 14 0.27 -4.11 2.04
N LEU A 15 1.04 -3.41 1.21
CA LEU A 15 0.53 -2.80 -0.01
C LEU A 15 0.04 -3.87 -1.01
N ASP A 16 0.75 -4.97 -1.18
CA ASP A 16 0.33 -6.08 -2.05
C ASP A 16 -0.99 -6.69 -1.57
N VAL A 17 -1.13 -6.91 -0.26
CA VAL A 17 -2.40 -7.41 0.33
C VAL A 17 -3.53 -6.41 0.07
N ALA A 18 -3.29 -5.12 0.29
CA ALA A 18 -4.28 -4.10 0.02
C ALA A 18 -4.69 -4.06 -1.47
N LEU A 19 -3.73 -4.21 -2.39
CA LEU A 19 -3.99 -4.28 -3.82
C LEU A 19 -4.85 -5.50 -4.17
N ALA A 20 -4.52 -6.68 -3.65
CA ALA A 20 -5.31 -7.89 -3.86
C ALA A 20 -6.78 -7.68 -3.41
N VAL A 21 -6.99 -7.08 -2.23
CA VAL A 21 -8.34 -6.76 -1.73
C VAL A 21 -9.05 -5.74 -2.63
N THR A 22 -8.36 -4.69 -3.10
CA THR A 22 -8.98 -3.70 -4.00
C THR A 22 -9.38 -4.28 -5.36
N LEU A 23 -8.71 -5.34 -5.80
CA LEU A 23 -9.05 -6.08 -7.03
C LEU A 23 -10.17 -7.11 -6.82
N GLY A 24 -10.65 -7.29 -5.59
CA GLY A 24 -11.74 -8.20 -5.24
C GLY A 24 -11.32 -9.48 -4.54
N GLY A 25 -10.05 -9.60 -4.12
CA GLY A 25 -9.59 -10.71 -3.29
C GLY A 25 -10.21 -10.67 -1.88
N ASP A 26 -10.52 -11.84 -1.35
CA ASP A 26 -11.07 -12.05 -0.01
C ASP A 26 -10.15 -12.89 0.90
N CYS A 27 -9.05 -13.41 0.35
CA CYS A 27 -8.07 -14.23 1.05
C CYS A 27 -6.63 -13.71 0.88
N LEU A 28 -5.77 -13.94 1.87
CA LEU A 28 -4.34 -13.60 1.77
C LEU A 28 -3.64 -14.32 0.61
N ALA A 29 -4.15 -15.47 0.16
CA ALA A 29 -3.62 -16.20 -0.98
C ALA A 29 -3.84 -15.47 -2.32
N ASP A 30 -4.78 -14.51 -2.39
CA ASP A 30 -5.10 -13.81 -3.64
C ASP A 30 -3.97 -12.88 -4.12
N VAL A 31 -2.99 -12.60 -3.25
CA VAL A 31 -1.71 -11.97 -3.64
C VAL A 31 -0.94 -12.80 -4.68
N ALA A 32 -1.22 -14.10 -4.81
CA ALA A 32 -0.69 -14.93 -5.88
C ALA A 32 -1.06 -14.39 -7.27
N THR A 33 -2.23 -13.77 -7.41
CA THR A 33 -2.66 -13.11 -8.65
C THR A 33 -1.74 -11.95 -9.02
N LEU A 34 -1.32 -11.14 -8.04
CA LEU A 34 -0.34 -10.08 -8.27
C LEU A 34 1.03 -10.65 -8.66
N ARG A 35 1.40 -11.80 -8.08
CA ARG A 35 2.64 -12.49 -8.38
C ARG A 35 2.69 -13.04 -9.82
N CYS A 36 1.54 -13.31 -10.42
CA CYS A 36 1.44 -13.70 -11.83
C CYS A 36 1.80 -12.55 -12.79
N GLU A 37 1.75 -11.30 -12.33
CA GLU A 37 2.01 -10.09 -13.14
C GLU A 37 3.21 -9.29 -12.58
N PRO A 38 4.43 -9.89 -12.52
CA PRO A 38 5.59 -9.26 -11.90
C PRO A 38 6.06 -7.99 -12.63
N ALA A 39 5.71 -7.83 -13.91
CA ALA A 39 6.00 -6.63 -14.67
C ALA A 39 5.22 -5.40 -14.18
N VAL A 40 4.06 -5.61 -13.55
CA VAL A 40 3.18 -4.54 -13.05
C VAL A 40 3.40 -4.33 -11.55
N PHE A 41 3.43 -5.41 -10.77
CA PHE A 41 3.43 -5.35 -9.30
C PHE A 41 4.82 -5.57 -8.66
N GLY A 42 5.83 -5.85 -9.47
CA GLY A 42 7.17 -6.18 -9.01
C GLY A 42 7.23 -7.49 -8.20
N PRO A 43 8.27 -7.69 -7.38
CA PRO A 43 8.42 -8.89 -6.56
C PRO A 43 7.32 -8.96 -5.49
N VAL A 44 6.43 -9.96 -5.57
CA VAL A 44 5.39 -10.24 -4.58
C VAL A 44 5.79 -11.47 -3.76
N VAL A 45 5.82 -11.31 -2.43
CA VAL A 45 6.25 -12.37 -1.50
C VAL A 45 5.29 -13.57 -1.53
N SER A 46 5.76 -14.73 -1.07
CA SER A 46 4.93 -15.93 -0.96
C SER A 46 3.85 -15.82 0.14
N ASP A 47 2.76 -16.55 -0.01
CA ASP A 47 1.62 -16.54 0.93
C ASP A 47 2.03 -16.88 2.38
N PRO A 48 2.94 -17.85 2.65
CA PRO A 48 3.44 -18.09 4.01
C PRO A 48 4.22 -16.92 4.60
N THR A 49 4.79 -16.04 3.77
CA THR A 49 5.46 -14.83 4.23
C THR A 49 4.44 -13.75 4.57
N VAL A 50 3.39 -13.62 3.76
CA VAL A 50 2.25 -12.73 4.07
C VAL A 50 1.59 -13.15 5.38
N SER A 51 1.24 -14.43 5.55
CA SER A 51 0.60 -14.93 6.76
C SER A 51 1.43 -14.63 8.01
N ARG A 52 2.74 -14.93 7.99
CA ARG A 52 3.63 -14.66 9.13
C ARG A 52 3.74 -13.17 9.46
N LEU A 53 3.71 -12.30 8.45
CA LEU A 53 3.69 -10.86 8.68
C LEU A 53 2.37 -10.44 9.35
N ILE A 54 1.23 -10.93 8.86
CA ILE A 54 -0.07 -10.62 9.44
C ILE A 54 -0.17 -11.15 10.88
N ASP A 55 0.34 -12.35 11.17
CA ASP A 55 0.40 -12.89 12.54
C ASP A 55 1.24 -11.99 13.46
N THR A 56 2.38 -11.51 12.95
CA THR A 56 3.26 -10.58 13.70
C THR A 56 2.54 -9.26 13.99
N LEU A 57 1.81 -8.72 13.01
CA LEU A 57 1.05 -7.48 13.17
C LEU A 57 -0.17 -7.68 14.09
N ALA A 58 -0.84 -8.83 14.02
CA ALA A 58 -1.95 -9.18 14.89
C ALA A 58 -1.51 -9.34 16.35
N ALA A 59 -0.29 -9.80 16.58
CA ALA A 59 0.32 -9.89 17.91
C ALA A 59 0.91 -8.56 18.41
N SER A 60 0.83 -7.48 17.62
CA SER A 60 1.45 -6.19 17.96
C SER A 60 0.62 -5.38 18.97
N ASP A 61 1.30 -4.49 19.69
CA ASP A 61 0.66 -3.61 20.67
C ASP A 61 0.01 -2.36 20.02
N GLU A 62 -0.70 -1.58 20.84
CA GLU A 62 -1.40 -0.37 20.39
C GLU A 62 -0.43 0.69 19.81
N LYS A 63 0.85 0.70 20.23
CA LYS A 63 1.83 1.66 19.70
C LYS A 63 2.14 1.38 18.24
N VAL A 64 2.26 0.10 17.86
CA VAL A 64 2.46 -0.31 16.47
C VAL A 64 1.24 0.06 15.62
N LEU A 65 0.03 -0.22 16.11
CA LEU A 65 -1.19 0.19 15.42
C LEU A 65 -1.26 1.71 15.22
N GLN A 66 -0.86 2.48 16.23
CA GLN A 66 -0.81 3.93 16.14
C GLN A 66 0.22 4.42 15.12
N ALA A 67 1.40 3.79 15.06
CA ALA A 67 2.41 4.10 14.05
C ALA A 67 1.89 3.88 12.62
N ILE A 68 1.18 2.76 12.38
CA ILE A 68 0.56 2.46 11.07
C ILE A 68 -0.51 3.50 10.74
N ARG A 69 -1.37 3.87 11.70
CA ARG A 69 -2.41 4.90 11.50
C ARG A 69 -1.80 6.25 11.15
N SER A 70 -0.73 6.64 11.84
CA SER A 70 0.01 7.89 11.57
C SER A 70 0.61 7.90 10.16
N ALA A 71 1.32 6.83 9.79
CA ALA A 71 1.91 6.70 8.45
C ALA A 71 0.84 6.79 7.35
N ARG A 72 -0.29 6.09 7.53
CA ARG A 72 -1.42 6.16 6.58
C ARG A 72 -2.01 7.57 6.49
N SER A 73 -2.13 8.29 7.61
CA SER A 73 -2.63 9.67 7.65
C SER A 73 -1.71 10.62 6.85
N GLU A 74 -0.40 10.52 7.07
CA GLU A 74 0.60 11.33 6.38
C GLU A 74 0.58 11.07 4.85
N VAL A 75 0.60 9.80 4.44
CA VAL A 75 0.52 9.42 3.03
C VAL A 75 -0.76 9.95 2.39
N ARG A 76 -1.91 9.83 3.09
CA ARG A 76 -3.18 10.35 2.58
C ARG A 76 -3.14 11.87 2.39
N GLN A 77 -2.62 12.62 3.37
CA GLN A 77 -2.43 14.06 3.23
C GLN A 77 -1.56 14.40 2.02
N ARG A 78 -0.47 13.66 1.82
CA ARG A 78 0.43 13.85 0.68
C ARG A 78 -0.28 13.61 -0.66
N VAL A 79 -1.02 12.52 -0.80
CA VAL A 79 -1.80 12.21 -2.00
C VAL A 79 -2.81 13.32 -2.30
N TRP A 80 -3.50 13.85 -1.29
CA TRP A 80 -4.45 14.95 -1.49
C TRP A 80 -3.78 16.24 -1.95
N MET A 81 -2.61 16.58 -1.40
CA MET A 81 -1.85 17.74 -1.89
C MET A 81 -1.46 17.58 -3.35
N LEU A 82 -1.01 16.39 -3.76
CA LEU A 82 -0.65 16.11 -5.14
C LEU A 82 -1.86 16.13 -6.10
N ARG A 83 -3.07 15.85 -5.59
CA ARG A 83 -4.30 15.87 -6.39
C ARG A 83 -4.92 17.26 -6.53
N THR A 84 -4.51 18.22 -5.71
CA THR A 84 -5.03 19.59 -5.77
C THR A 84 -4.27 20.32 -6.89
N PRO A 85 -4.92 20.80 -7.96
CA PRO A 85 -4.23 21.58 -8.98
C PRO A 85 -3.64 22.84 -8.32
N THR A 86 -2.32 22.91 -8.21
CA THR A 86 -1.62 24.11 -7.73
C THR A 86 -1.65 25.23 -8.77
N ASP A 87 -2.05 24.90 -9.99
CA ASP A 87 -2.33 25.84 -11.06
C ASP A 87 -3.83 26.19 -11.07
N ARG A 88 -4.15 27.35 -10.48
CA ARG A 88 -5.44 28.04 -10.67
C ARG A 88 -5.28 29.19 -11.68
N SER A 89 -4.57 28.96 -12.79
CA SER A 89 -4.45 29.86 -13.94
C SER A 89 -5.40 29.49 -15.08
N TRP A 90 -6.55 28.89 -14.78
CA TRP A 90 -7.70 29.08 -15.66
C TRP A 90 -8.25 30.50 -15.43
N SER A 91 -7.47 31.52 -15.79
CA SER A 91 -8.03 32.83 -16.06
C SER A 91 -8.84 32.70 -17.33
N THR A 92 -10.15 32.86 -17.16
CA THR A 92 -11.13 33.14 -18.21
C THR A 92 -10.54 34.05 -19.30
N SER A 93 -10.24 33.47 -20.45
CA SER A 93 -10.08 34.25 -21.68
C SER A 93 -11.19 33.84 -22.62
N SER A 94 -12.06 34.83 -22.81
CA SER A 94 -13.31 34.84 -23.55
C SER A 94 -13.18 34.24 -24.94
N ALA A 95 -14.23 33.50 -25.32
CA ALA A 95 -14.59 33.30 -26.70
C ALA A 95 -14.61 34.65 -27.45
N SER A 96 -13.85 34.72 -28.53
CA SER A 96 -14.15 35.60 -29.66
C SER A 96 -13.96 34.75 -30.91
N TRP A 97 -15.08 34.47 -31.58
CA TRP A 97 -15.18 33.86 -32.89
C TRP A 97 -14.48 34.71 -33.95
#